data_AF-A0A7C4GGP4-F1
#
_entry.id   AF-A0A7C4GGP4-F1
#
_cell.length_a   1.000
_cell.length_b   1.000
_cell.length_c   1.000
_cell.angle_alpha   90.00
_cell.angle_beta   90.00
_cell.angle_gamma   90.00
#
_symmetry.space_group_name_H-M   'P 1'
#
loop_
_entity.id
_entity.type
_entity.pdbx_description
1 polymer ?
#
loop_
_entity_poly.entity_id
_entity_poly.type
_entity_poly.pdbx_seq_one_letter_code
_entity_poly.pdbx_strand_id
1 'polypeptide(L)'
;MMKVWLLMVAMSLTAVQAKAERRLENPERGQVNYWRDAKFIPDPADSTGKRGKWQGWFHQENVDASKLAQGVIRARVEGRWQEFKVVELPQDFCEWNFSRRLEQLAEIKKMMAGDDAGMGGGRPEVAGPHNAIVASHGTKRKDSHFSINNAVKGTGWLPKPELLADRIALLKRTWDDPMPAKLALLESLYSKATDGFDLTKQVSLELYSNPGFETHTFLNQMVDAGVAVVFLDLPKSYELRCIVQMLHPDDPKLTEYEKQVVEYINLVHDYFHGQSPHRSIGVIYHVVQVFDNSPGKWRGQRIVPPKGQ
;
A
#
# COMPACT_ATOMS: atom_id res chain seq x y z
N MET A 1 45.88 74.21 12.62
CA MET A 1 44.82 73.32 13.14
C MET A 1 44.50 72.30 12.03
N MET A 2 45.22 71.19 11.89
CA MET A 2 45.05 69.82 12.45
C MET A 2 43.98 68.92 11.78
N LYS A 3 44.46 67.77 11.22
CA LYS A 3 43.84 66.45 10.88
C LYS A 3 42.91 66.41 9.64
N VAL A 4 43.07 65.58 8.57
CA VAL A 4 43.54 64.20 8.26
C VAL A 4 42.63 63.06 8.78
N TRP A 5 42.33 62.10 7.88
CA TRP A 5 41.76 60.72 7.97
C TRP A 5 40.27 60.58 7.56
N LEU A 6 39.91 59.95 6.43
CA LEU A 6 39.91 58.52 6.00
C LEU A 6 38.50 57.89 6.16
N LEU A 7 37.84 57.46 5.07
CA LEU A 7 37.39 56.05 4.90
C LEU A 7 36.64 55.80 3.58
N MET A 8 36.95 54.66 2.99
CA MET A 8 36.23 53.99 1.91
C MET A 8 34.81 53.58 2.31
N VAL A 9 33.90 53.53 1.33
CA VAL A 9 32.82 52.55 1.31
C VAL A 9 32.86 51.83 -0.04
N ALA A 10 33.53 50.68 -0.05
CA ALA A 10 33.18 49.57 -0.92
C ALA A 10 32.07 48.74 -0.24
N MET A 11 31.40 47.90 -1.02
CA MET A 11 30.23 47.03 -0.70
C MET A 11 28.88 47.68 -1.05
N SER A 12 28.13 47.17 -2.01
CA SER A 12 27.49 45.86 -1.90
C SER A 12 26.96 45.42 -3.28
N LEU A 13 27.45 44.28 -3.75
CA LEU A 13 26.70 43.01 -3.87
C LEU A 13 25.79 42.92 -5.11
N THR A 14 26.41 42.35 -6.16
CA THR A 14 25.83 41.26 -6.93
C THR A 14 24.90 40.36 -6.10
N ALA A 15 23.62 40.29 -6.46
CA ALA A 15 22.81 39.07 -6.40
C ALA A 15 21.40 39.38 -6.92
N VAL A 16 21.26 39.46 -8.25
CA VAL A 16 19.95 39.16 -8.86
C VAL A 16 19.72 37.68 -8.57
N GLN A 17 18.89 37.45 -7.57
CA GLN A 17 18.62 36.19 -6.92
C GLN A 17 18.00 35.24 -7.95
N ALA A 18 18.79 34.27 -8.39
CA ALA A 18 18.28 33.05 -8.98
C ALA A 18 17.17 32.52 -8.05
N LYS A 19 15.96 32.35 -8.58
CA LYS A 19 14.92 31.52 -7.97
C LYS A 19 15.55 30.14 -7.76
N ALA A 20 16.07 29.90 -6.57
CA ALA A 20 16.50 28.58 -6.16
C ALA A 20 15.25 27.71 -6.12
N GLU A 21 15.00 26.97 -7.20
CA GLU A 21 14.16 25.78 -7.16
C GLU A 21 14.75 24.91 -6.05
N ARG A 22 14.05 24.90 -4.91
CA ARG A 22 14.51 24.21 -3.72
C ARG A 22 14.43 22.71 -4.01
N ARG A 23 15.52 22.13 -4.48
CA ARG A 23 15.69 20.69 -4.59
C ARG A 23 15.71 20.15 -3.17
N LEU A 24 14.57 19.64 -2.69
CA LEU A 24 14.56 18.79 -1.51
C LEU A 24 15.42 17.57 -1.85
N GLU A 25 16.65 17.54 -1.31
CA GLU A 25 17.45 16.32 -1.33
C GLU A 25 16.75 15.32 -0.43
N ASN A 26 16.01 14.41 -1.04
CA ASN A 26 15.40 13.28 -0.38
C ASN A 26 16.46 12.15 -0.35
N PRO A 27 17.06 11.84 0.82
CA PRO A 27 18.08 10.80 0.94
C PRO A 27 17.51 9.39 0.72
N GLU A 28 16.19 9.22 0.81
CA GLU A 28 15.47 8.00 0.49
C GLU A 28 15.20 7.83 -1.02
N ARG A 29 15.55 8.79 -1.88
CA ARG A 29 15.31 8.69 -3.33
C ARG A 29 15.97 7.47 -3.96
N GLY A 30 15.27 6.89 -4.92
CA GLY A 30 15.84 5.92 -5.85
C GLY A 30 16.86 6.54 -6.81
N GLN A 31 17.57 5.68 -7.55
CA GLN A 31 18.44 6.12 -8.65
C GLN A 31 17.63 6.56 -9.89
N VAL A 32 16.43 6.01 -10.05
CA VAL A 32 15.50 6.28 -11.15
C VAL A 32 14.33 7.10 -10.61
N ASN A 33 13.91 8.13 -11.36
CA ASN A 33 12.69 8.85 -11.06
C ASN A 33 11.51 8.19 -11.80
N TYR A 34 10.58 7.61 -11.05
CA TYR A 34 9.39 6.95 -11.61
C TYR A 34 8.21 7.90 -11.84
N TRP A 35 8.25 9.08 -11.23
CA TRP A 35 7.15 10.04 -11.26
C TRP A 35 7.15 10.87 -12.54
N ARG A 36 5.97 11.01 -13.12
CA ARG A 36 5.61 11.84 -14.27
C ARG A 36 4.83 13.05 -13.78
N ASP A 37 5.02 14.17 -14.47
CA ASP A 37 4.39 15.47 -14.16
C ASP A 37 4.55 15.90 -12.69
N ALA A 38 5.67 15.50 -12.08
CA ALA A 38 5.99 15.77 -10.69
C ALA A 38 6.14 17.27 -10.42
N LYS A 39 5.31 17.83 -9.53
CA LYS A 39 5.36 19.23 -9.12
C LYS A 39 4.98 19.41 -7.66
N PHE A 40 5.60 20.39 -7.02
CA PHE A 40 5.18 20.85 -5.70
C PHE A 40 4.16 21.98 -5.86
N ILE A 41 3.00 21.85 -5.21
CA ILE A 41 1.98 22.88 -5.13
C ILE A 41 2.05 23.50 -3.74
N PRO A 42 2.52 24.76 -3.61
CA PRO A 42 2.55 25.45 -2.33
C PRO A 42 1.16 25.60 -1.71
N ASP A 43 1.10 25.55 -0.38
CA ASP A 43 -0.09 25.91 0.38
C ASP A 43 -0.31 27.43 0.26
N PRO A 44 -1.44 27.91 -0.30
CA PRO A 44 -1.69 29.33 -0.44
C PRO A 44 -1.80 30.06 0.91
N ALA A 45 -2.09 29.34 2.00
CA ALA A 45 -2.12 29.89 3.35
C ALA A 45 -0.73 29.93 4.02
N ASP A 46 0.33 29.44 3.38
CA ASP A 46 1.70 29.50 3.88
C ASP A 46 2.53 30.55 3.14
N SER A 47 2.67 31.73 3.75
CA SER A 47 3.52 32.81 3.24
C SER A 47 5.01 32.45 3.18
N THR A 48 5.45 31.38 3.85
CA THR A 48 6.84 30.93 3.79
C THR A 48 7.13 30.03 2.59
N GLY A 49 6.09 29.53 1.91
CA GLY A 49 6.21 28.58 0.80
C GLY A 49 6.83 27.22 1.18
N LYS A 50 6.85 26.88 2.46
CA LYS A 50 7.46 25.63 2.98
C LYS A 50 6.45 24.50 3.05
N ARG A 51 5.17 24.80 3.18
CA ARG A 51 4.05 23.86 3.19
C ARG A 51 3.44 23.79 1.80
N GLY A 52 2.90 22.62 1.47
CA GLY A 52 2.32 22.33 0.18
C GLY A 52 2.16 20.83 -0.02
N LYS A 53 1.79 20.43 -1.23
CA LYS A 53 1.58 19.03 -1.60
C LYS A 53 2.34 18.71 -2.87
N TRP A 54 2.91 17.52 -2.92
CA TRP A 54 3.46 16.97 -4.15
C TRP A 54 2.33 16.36 -4.99
N GLN A 55 2.36 16.64 -6.28
CA GLN A 55 1.50 16.01 -7.29
C GLN A 55 2.36 15.39 -8.37
N GLY A 56 1.86 14.32 -8.96
CA GLY A 56 2.50 13.55 -10.03
C GLY A 56 1.85 12.18 -10.09
N TRP A 57 2.19 11.40 -11.10
CA TRP A 57 1.68 10.05 -11.28
C TRP A 57 2.78 9.13 -11.77
N PHE A 58 2.57 7.81 -11.73
CA PHE A 58 3.48 6.86 -12.36
C PHE A 58 2.67 5.75 -13.01
N HIS A 59 3.32 5.00 -13.89
CA HIS A 59 2.81 3.76 -14.44
C HIS A 59 3.83 2.66 -14.19
N GLN A 60 3.42 1.54 -13.61
CA GLN A 60 4.31 0.42 -13.33
C GLN A 60 4.55 -0.39 -14.60
N GLU A 61 5.77 -0.31 -15.14
CA GLU A 61 6.12 -0.93 -16.43
C GLU A 61 6.72 -2.33 -16.32
N ASN A 62 6.98 -2.81 -15.09
CA ASN A 62 7.58 -4.12 -14.84
C ASN A 62 6.55 -5.24 -14.59
N VAL A 63 5.27 -4.99 -14.88
CA VAL A 63 4.16 -5.94 -14.76
C VAL A 63 3.25 -5.84 -15.99
N ASP A 64 2.78 -6.98 -16.47
CA ASP A 64 1.81 -7.13 -17.55
C ASP A 64 0.70 -8.08 -17.09
N ALA A 65 -0.47 -7.49 -16.80
CA ALA A 65 -1.67 -8.18 -16.34
C ALA A 65 -2.67 -8.48 -17.48
N SER A 66 -2.29 -8.32 -18.75
CA SER A 66 -3.20 -8.50 -19.89
C SER A 66 -3.77 -9.92 -20.02
N LYS A 67 -3.06 -10.92 -19.50
CA LYS A 67 -3.50 -12.34 -19.48
C LYS A 67 -4.09 -12.78 -18.14
N LEU A 68 -4.41 -11.85 -17.22
CA LEU A 68 -4.86 -12.21 -15.87
C LEU A 68 -6.16 -13.02 -15.88
N ALA A 69 -7.08 -12.74 -16.82
CA ALA A 69 -8.30 -13.53 -17.01
C ALA A 69 -8.04 -14.99 -17.42
N GLN A 70 -6.85 -15.30 -17.92
CA GLN A 70 -6.39 -16.66 -18.24
C GLN A 70 -5.61 -17.30 -17.07
N GLY A 71 -5.56 -16.65 -15.90
CA GLY A 71 -4.81 -17.10 -14.74
C GLY A 71 -3.29 -16.91 -14.87
N VAL A 72 -2.83 -16.05 -15.79
CA VAL A 72 -1.41 -15.80 -16.03
C VAL A 72 -1.09 -14.32 -15.86
N ILE A 73 -0.02 -14.03 -15.13
CA ILE A 73 0.55 -12.68 -15.02
C ILE A 73 2.01 -12.73 -15.43
N ARG A 74 2.46 -11.73 -16.19
CA ARG A 74 3.85 -11.61 -16.61
C ARG A 74 4.50 -10.45 -15.87
N ALA A 75 5.70 -10.64 -15.34
CA ALA A 75 6.37 -9.59 -14.58
C ALA A 75 7.89 -9.74 -14.62
N ARG A 76 8.60 -8.65 -14.33
CA ARG A 76 10.05 -8.67 -14.11
C ARG A 76 10.31 -9.06 -12.66
N VAL A 77 10.87 -10.25 -12.48
CA VAL A 77 11.25 -10.81 -11.17
C VAL A 77 12.66 -11.35 -11.27
N GLU A 78 13.50 -11.04 -10.28
CA GLU A 78 14.93 -11.35 -10.28
C GLU A 78 15.61 -10.86 -11.57
N GLY A 79 15.28 -9.64 -11.96
CA GLY A 79 15.84 -8.96 -13.14
C GLY A 79 15.34 -9.46 -14.51
N ARG A 80 14.53 -10.53 -14.58
CA ARG A 80 14.07 -11.14 -15.83
C ARG A 80 12.55 -11.14 -15.96
N TRP A 81 12.06 -10.93 -17.18
CA TRP A 81 10.64 -11.12 -17.50
C TRP A 81 10.29 -12.61 -17.47
N GLN A 82 9.27 -12.95 -16.69
CA GLN A 82 8.80 -14.32 -16.48
C GLN A 82 7.26 -14.34 -16.46
N GLU A 83 6.67 -15.46 -16.86
CA GLU A 83 5.23 -15.70 -16.70
C GLU A 83 4.99 -16.53 -15.44
N PHE A 84 3.93 -16.18 -14.70
CA PHE A 84 3.53 -16.83 -13.46
C PHE A 84 2.06 -17.23 -13.56
N LYS A 85 1.76 -18.43 -13.06
CA LYS A 85 0.38 -18.85 -12.83
C LYS A 85 -0.10 -18.23 -11.52
N VAL A 86 -1.21 -17.53 -11.59
CA VAL A 86 -1.93 -17.03 -10.41
C VAL A 86 -2.71 -18.20 -9.81
N VAL A 87 -2.70 -18.30 -8.49
CA VAL A 87 -3.33 -19.40 -7.74
C VAL A 87 -4.31 -18.86 -6.72
N GLU A 88 -5.32 -19.66 -6.40
CA GLU A 88 -6.23 -19.36 -5.30
C GLU A 88 -5.57 -19.62 -3.95
N LEU A 89 -5.93 -18.79 -2.98
CA LEU A 89 -5.60 -19.01 -1.58
C LEU A 89 -6.30 -20.28 -1.08
N PRO A 90 -5.59 -21.14 -0.32
CA PRO A 90 -6.18 -22.37 0.20
C PRO A 90 -7.27 -22.07 1.24
N GLN A 91 -8.26 -22.97 1.33
CA GLN A 91 -9.38 -22.85 2.26
C GLN A 91 -8.93 -22.56 3.71
N ASP A 92 -7.94 -23.29 4.22
CA ASP A 92 -7.36 -23.06 5.57
C ASP A 92 -6.90 -21.61 5.78
N PHE A 93 -6.31 -20.96 4.76
CA PHE A 93 -5.89 -19.56 4.84
C PHE A 93 -7.10 -18.63 4.90
N CYS A 94 -8.08 -18.86 4.02
CA CYS A 94 -9.30 -18.05 3.95
C CYS A 94 -10.09 -18.12 5.25
N GLU A 95 -10.32 -19.32 5.79
CA GLU A 95 -11.04 -19.53 7.05
C GLU A 95 -10.35 -18.82 8.22
N TRP A 96 -9.04 -18.98 8.37
CA TRP A 96 -8.28 -18.25 9.38
C TRP A 96 -8.39 -16.73 9.20
N ASN A 97 -8.16 -16.22 7.98
CA ASN A 97 -8.13 -14.79 7.71
C ASN A 97 -9.49 -14.13 7.98
N PHE A 98 -10.58 -14.74 7.50
CA PHE A 98 -11.93 -14.20 7.69
C PHE A 98 -12.40 -14.32 9.14
N SER A 99 -12.13 -15.44 9.82
CA SER A 99 -12.54 -15.62 11.22
C SER A 99 -11.86 -14.60 12.13
N ARG A 100 -10.55 -14.40 11.98
CA ARG A 100 -9.79 -13.42 12.77
C ARG A 100 -10.19 -11.97 12.48
N ARG A 101 -10.59 -11.64 11.25
CA ARG A 101 -11.16 -10.32 10.93
C ARG A 101 -12.53 -10.10 11.59
N LEU A 102 -13.39 -11.13 11.60
CA LEU A 102 -14.68 -11.06 12.29
C LEU A 102 -14.50 -10.89 13.80
N GLU A 103 -13.55 -11.62 14.41
CA GLU A 103 -13.18 -11.46 15.81
C GLU A 103 -12.70 -10.04 16.11
N GLN A 104 -11.79 -9.49 15.30
CA GLN A 104 -11.29 -8.12 15.46
C GLN A 104 -12.42 -7.07 15.36
N LEU A 105 -13.37 -7.24 14.43
CA LEU A 105 -14.53 -6.37 14.35
C LEU A 105 -15.43 -6.48 15.59
N ALA A 106 -15.60 -7.68 16.15
CA ALA A 106 -16.36 -7.89 17.38
C ALA A 106 -15.67 -7.24 18.59
N GLU A 107 -14.35 -7.31 18.69
CA GLU A 107 -13.56 -6.63 19.73
C GLU A 107 -13.69 -5.11 19.63
N ILE A 108 -13.56 -4.55 18.42
CA ILE A 108 -13.77 -3.11 18.19
C ILE A 108 -15.16 -2.68 18.65
N LYS A 109 -16.21 -3.46 18.35
CA LYS A 109 -17.57 -3.18 18.82
C LYS A 109 -17.68 -3.15 20.36
N LYS A 110 -17.05 -4.09 21.06
CA LYS A 110 -17.04 -4.14 22.53
C LYS A 110 -16.32 -2.93 23.14
N MET A 111 -15.15 -2.59 22.60
CA MET A 111 -14.40 -1.40 23.01
C MET A 111 -15.23 -0.12 22.84
N MET A 112 -15.95 0.01 21.72
CA MET A 112 -16.83 1.14 21.46
C MET A 112 -18.06 1.20 22.36
N ALA A 113 -18.55 0.04 22.84
CA ALA A 113 -19.69 -0.04 23.75
C ALA A 113 -19.34 0.32 25.21
N GLY A 114 -18.05 0.47 25.54
CA GLY A 114 -17.59 0.77 26.90
C GLY A 114 -17.49 -0.45 27.82
N ASP A 115 -17.60 -1.67 27.29
CA ASP A 115 -17.56 -2.92 28.06
C ASP A 115 -16.16 -3.28 28.58
N ASP A 116 -15.12 -2.53 28.18
CA ASP A 116 -13.71 -2.73 28.56
C ASP A 116 -13.25 -1.88 29.77
N ALA A 117 -14.10 -1.75 30.78
CA ALA A 117 -13.69 -1.31 32.12
C ALA A 117 -13.03 -2.44 32.96
N GLY A 118 -12.99 -3.67 32.45
CA GLY A 118 -12.46 -4.83 33.17
C GLY A 118 -11.51 -5.65 32.30
N MET A 119 -10.22 -5.64 32.65
CA MET A 119 -9.08 -6.35 32.02
C MET A 119 -8.31 -5.55 30.95
N GLY A 120 -7.83 -4.37 31.34
CA GLY A 120 -6.46 -3.98 30.99
C GLY A 120 -6.24 -3.13 29.74
N GLY A 121 -7.07 -2.13 29.44
CA GLY A 121 -6.69 -1.00 28.57
C GLY A 121 -5.97 -1.36 27.27
N GLY A 122 -6.32 -2.50 26.68
CA GLY A 122 -5.57 -3.13 25.60
C GLY A 122 -5.79 -2.38 24.30
N ARG A 123 -4.71 -1.90 23.69
CA ARG A 123 -4.77 -1.47 22.29
C ARG A 123 -5.21 -2.68 21.44
N PRO A 124 -6.04 -2.48 20.38
CA PRO A 124 -6.38 -3.56 19.47
C PRO A 124 -5.13 -4.32 19.03
N GLU A 125 -5.20 -5.64 18.99
CA GLU A 125 -4.10 -6.45 18.49
C GLU A 125 -3.78 -6.05 17.05
N VAL A 126 -2.53 -5.63 16.83
CA VAL A 126 -2.05 -5.21 15.51
C VAL A 126 -1.47 -6.37 14.72
N ALA A 127 -1.13 -7.49 15.38
CA ALA A 127 -0.84 -8.74 14.70
C ALA A 127 -2.14 -9.32 14.10
N GLY A 128 -2.01 -10.25 13.15
CA GLY A 128 -3.18 -10.87 12.53
C GLY A 128 -3.31 -10.66 11.02
N PRO A 129 -4.45 -11.09 10.44
CA PRO A 129 -4.65 -11.14 8.99
C PRO A 129 -4.79 -9.78 8.31
N HIS A 130 -4.97 -8.69 9.07
CA HIS A 130 -5.01 -7.34 8.52
C HIS A 130 -3.61 -6.80 8.26
N ASN A 131 -2.61 -7.11 9.09
CA ASN A 131 -1.28 -6.53 8.96
C ASN A 131 -0.28 -7.59 8.48
N ALA A 132 0.11 -7.47 7.21
CA ALA A 132 1.11 -8.34 6.63
C ALA A 132 2.48 -7.65 6.59
N ILE A 133 3.55 -8.43 6.72
CA ILE A 133 4.92 -7.98 6.51
C ILE A 133 5.28 -8.25 5.05
N VAL A 134 5.46 -7.19 4.27
CA VAL A 134 5.82 -7.27 2.86
C VAL A 134 7.34 -7.17 2.73
N ALA A 135 7.96 -8.29 2.41
CA ALA A 135 9.36 -8.40 2.06
C ALA A 135 9.53 -8.13 0.56
N SER A 136 10.41 -7.18 0.23
CA SER A 136 10.68 -6.74 -1.13
C SER A 136 12.18 -6.53 -1.34
N HIS A 137 12.64 -6.63 -2.58
CA HIS A 137 13.98 -6.23 -3.01
C HIS A 137 13.88 -5.60 -4.40
N GLY A 138 14.93 -4.92 -4.84
CA GLY A 138 14.95 -4.29 -6.16
C GLY A 138 16.08 -3.30 -6.30
N THR A 139 15.95 -2.12 -5.67
CA THR A 139 16.98 -1.09 -5.70
C THR A 139 17.37 -0.66 -4.29
N LYS A 140 18.60 -0.15 -4.17
CA LYS A 140 19.03 0.55 -2.97
C LYS A 140 18.48 1.97 -2.96
N ARG A 141 18.10 2.46 -1.79
CA ARG A 141 18.00 3.90 -1.51
C ARG A 141 19.39 4.50 -1.34
N LYS A 142 19.54 5.81 -1.47
CA LYS A 142 20.84 6.48 -1.28
C LYS A 142 21.33 6.43 0.16
N ASP A 143 20.41 6.30 1.12
CA ASP A 143 20.69 6.18 2.55
C ASP A 143 20.87 4.72 3.05
N SER A 144 20.80 3.72 2.16
CA SER A 144 20.87 2.30 2.54
C SER A 144 22.05 1.57 1.92
N HIS A 145 22.63 0.61 2.66
CA HIS A 145 23.67 -0.28 2.17
C HIS A 145 23.13 -1.47 1.35
N PHE A 146 21.86 -1.84 1.50
CA PHE A 146 21.22 -3.00 0.85
C PHE A 146 19.82 -2.66 0.31
N SER A 147 19.31 -3.48 -0.61
CA SER A 147 18.02 -3.26 -1.28
C SER A 147 16.84 -3.97 -0.62
N ILE A 148 17.09 -4.94 0.27
CA ILE A 148 16.04 -5.69 0.96
C ILE A 148 15.30 -4.75 1.91
N ASN A 149 13.97 -4.81 1.88
CA ASN A 149 13.10 -4.05 2.77
C ASN A 149 11.94 -4.91 3.27
N ASN A 150 11.55 -4.69 4.53
CA ASN A 150 10.32 -5.21 5.12
C ASN A 150 9.44 -4.04 5.54
N ALA A 151 8.19 -4.03 5.09
CA ALA A 151 7.21 -3.04 5.54
C ALA A 151 5.94 -3.73 6.03
N VAL A 152 5.46 -3.31 7.21
CA VAL A 152 4.13 -3.72 7.68
C VAL A 152 3.09 -2.93 6.88
N LYS A 153 2.14 -3.64 6.29
CA LYS A 153 1.10 -3.09 5.43
C LYS A 153 -0.26 -3.60 5.85
N GLY A 154 -1.22 -2.70 5.97
CA GLY A 154 -2.63 -3.06 6.04
C GLY A 154 -3.02 -3.75 4.74
N THR A 155 -3.59 -4.94 4.85
CA THR A 155 -4.03 -5.78 3.75
C THR A 155 -5.54 -5.99 3.83
N GLY A 156 -6.15 -6.18 2.69
CA GLY A 156 -7.58 -6.42 2.54
C GLY A 156 -7.88 -7.27 1.34
N TRP A 157 -9.16 -7.41 1.05
CA TRP A 157 -9.67 -8.28 0.00
C TRP A 157 -10.27 -7.45 -1.13
N LEU A 158 -10.09 -7.90 -2.37
CA LEU A 158 -10.73 -7.31 -3.53
C LEU A 158 -12.00 -8.09 -3.86
N PRO A 159 -13.16 -7.45 -4.05
CA PRO A 159 -14.34 -8.12 -4.57
C PRO A 159 -14.05 -8.76 -5.92
N LYS A 160 -14.79 -9.82 -6.24
CA LYS A 160 -14.77 -10.37 -7.59
C LYS A 160 -15.13 -9.28 -8.62
N PRO A 161 -14.56 -9.30 -9.83
CA PRO A 161 -14.76 -8.25 -10.83
C PRO A 161 -16.24 -7.89 -11.06
N GLU A 162 -17.12 -8.90 -11.12
CA GLU A 162 -18.55 -8.74 -11.32
C GLU A 162 -19.30 -8.11 -10.13
N LEU A 163 -18.70 -8.08 -8.94
CA LEU A 163 -19.28 -7.46 -7.74
C LEU A 163 -18.69 -6.09 -7.42
N LEU A 164 -17.58 -5.70 -8.07
CA LEU A 164 -16.79 -4.53 -7.69
C LEU A 164 -17.59 -3.23 -7.75
N ALA A 165 -18.32 -2.99 -8.84
CA ALA A 165 -19.14 -1.80 -9.03
C ALA A 165 -20.23 -1.67 -7.94
N ASP A 166 -20.92 -2.78 -7.65
CA ASP A 166 -21.97 -2.82 -6.62
C ASP A 166 -21.40 -2.57 -5.22
N ARG A 167 -20.20 -3.08 -4.94
CA ARG A 167 -19.52 -2.87 -3.65
C ARG A 167 -19.09 -1.41 -3.47
N ILE A 168 -18.59 -0.77 -4.52
CA ILE A 168 -18.28 0.67 -4.51
C ILE A 168 -19.56 1.48 -4.25
N ALA A 169 -20.64 1.18 -4.98
CA ALA A 169 -21.93 1.88 -4.83
C ALA A 169 -22.52 1.71 -3.42
N LEU A 170 -22.41 0.51 -2.84
CA LEU A 170 -22.82 0.22 -1.47
C LEU A 170 -22.06 1.08 -0.46
N LEU A 171 -20.72 1.06 -0.49
CA LEU A 171 -19.88 1.83 0.43
C LEU A 171 -20.09 3.35 0.33
N LYS A 172 -20.33 3.86 -0.88
CA LYS A 172 -20.68 5.28 -1.08
C LYS A 172 -22.04 5.63 -0.48
N ARG A 173 -23.04 4.76 -0.66
CA ARG A 173 -24.40 4.99 -0.16
C ARG A 173 -24.45 5.00 1.37
N THR A 174 -23.67 4.14 2.01
CA THR A 174 -23.62 3.99 3.48
C THR A 174 -22.48 4.78 4.10
N TRP A 175 -21.93 5.76 3.38
CA TRP A 175 -20.74 6.50 3.78
C TRP A 175 -20.94 7.31 5.07
N ASP A 176 -22.11 7.92 5.22
CA ASP A 176 -22.44 8.77 6.37
C ASP A 176 -23.18 8.01 7.48
N ASP A 177 -23.30 6.68 7.35
CA ASP A 177 -23.94 5.85 8.38
C ASP A 177 -23.14 5.91 9.69
N PRO A 178 -23.83 5.79 10.85
CA PRO A 178 -23.14 5.75 12.14
C PRO A 178 -22.23 4.53 12.23
N MET A 179 -21.13 4.65 12.96
CA MET A 179 -20.08 3.61 13.04
C MET A 179 -20.62 2.19 13.35
N PRO A 180 -21.61 1.98 14.23
CA PRO A 180 -22.19 0.64 14.44
C PRO A 180 -22.77 0.01 13.16
N ALA A 181 -23.43 0.80 12.30
CA ALA A 181 -23.96 0.33 11.03
C ALA A 181 -22.84 0.04 10.02
N LYS A 182 -21.79 0.88 9.99
CA LYS A 182 -20.59 0.63 9.19
C LYS A 182 -19.91 -0.70 9.56
N LEU A 183 -19.74 -0.95 10.86
CA LEU A 183 -19.14 -2.19 11.36
C LEU A 183 -20.00 -3.42 11.02
N ALA A 184 -21.33 -3.32 11.12
CA ALA A 184 -22.23 -4.39 10.70
C ALA A 184 -22.15 -4.67 9.19
N LEU A 185 -22.01 -3.63 8.36
CA LEU A 185 -21.77 -3.80 6.93
C LEU A 185 -20.45 -4.52 6.67
N LEU A 186 -19.34 -4.08 7.28
CA LEU A 186 -18.03 -4.72 7.11
C LEU A 186 -18.06 -6.18 7.55
N GLU A 187 -18.70 -6.49 8.67
CA GLU A 187 -18.91 -7.86 9.14
C GLU A 187 -19.65 -8.70 8.09
N SER A 188 -20.74 -8.17 7.51
CA SER A 188 -21.51 -8.88 6.49
C SER A 188 -20.72 -9.21 5.22
N LEU A 189 -19.72 -8.38 4.88
CA LEU A 189 -18.82 -8.66 3.76
C LEU A 189 -17.92 -9.86 4.06
N TYR A 190 -17.47 -10.02 5.32
CA TYR A 190 -16.64 -11.14 5.72
C TYR A 190 -17.42 -12.44 5.96
N SER A 191 -18.68 -12.37 6.38
CA SER A 191 -19.50 -13.58 6.60
C SER A 191 -19.82 -14.37 5.32
N LYS A 192 -19.69 -13.75 4.14
CA LYS A 192 -19.89 -14.38 2.81
C LYS A 192 -18.64 -14.25 1.92
N ALA A 193 -17.48 -14.24 2.56
CA ALA A 193 -16.26 -13.74 1.96
C ALA A 193 -15.78 -14.56 0.75
N THR A 194 -15.86 -15.89 0.80
CA THR A 194 -15.41 -16.76 -0.31
C THR A 194 -16.24 -16.59 -1.58
N ASP A 195 -17.51 -16.22 -1.43
CA ASP A 195 -18.40 -15.97 -2.56
C ASP A 195 -18.21 -14.56 -3.13
N GLY A 196 -17.86 -13.60 -2.26
CA GLY A 196 -17.79 -12.18 -2.59
C GLY A 196 -16.41 -11.67 -3.03
N PHE A 197 -15.32 -12.29 -2.56
CA PHE A 197 -13.96 -11.83 -2.82
C PHE A 197 -13.22 -12.71 -3.83
N ASP A 198 -12.25 -12.08 -4.50
CA ASP A 198 -11.32 -12.74 -5.38
C ASP A 198 -10.21 -13.41 -4.57
N LEU A 199 -10.23 -14.74 -4.54
CA LEU A 199 -9.32 -15.53 -3.71
C LEU A 199 -7.91 -15.65 -4.28
N THR A 200 -7.62 -15.04 -5.43
CA THR A 200 -6.29 -15.09 -6.05
C THR A 200 -5.41 -13.90 -5.70
N LYS A 201 -5.89 -12.97 -4.87
CA LYS A 201 -5.22 -11.71 -4.61
C LYS A 201 -5.53 -11.12 -3.23
N GLN A 202 -4.56 -10.44 -2.68
CA GLN A 202 -4.71 -9.53 -1.53
C GLN A 202 -4.48 -8.10 -2.02
N VAL A 203 -5.07 -7.10 -1.36
CA VAL A 203 -4.89 -5.69 -1.72
C VAL A 203 -4.38 -4.86 -0.56
N SER A 204 -3.78 -3.72 -0.84
CA SER A 204 -3.22 -2.80 0.14
C SER A 204 -3.13 -1.38 -0.42
N LEU A 205 -2.67 -0.44 0.40
CA LEU A 205 -2.36 0.93 0.02
C LEU A 205 -0.88 1.24 0.23
N GLU A 206 -0.28 1.90 -0.75
CA GLU A 206 1.00 2.58 -0.58
C GLU A 206 0.72 4.05 -0.20
N LEU A 207 0.67 4.30 1.11
CA LEU A 207 0.17 5.56 1.71
C LEU A 207 1.15 6.73 1.64
N TYR A 208 2.46 6.46 1.63
CA TYR A 208 3.47 7.49 1.90
C TYR A 208 4.22 7.92 0.64
N SER A 209 4.25 7.08 -0.39
CA SER A 209 5.00 7.39 -1.61
C SER A 209 4.33 8.48 -2.44
N ASN A 210 5.08 9.53 -2.72
CA ASN A 210 4.72 10.68 -3.55
C ASN A 210 5.99 11.24 -4.22
N PRO A 211 5.89 12.18 -5.17
CA PRO A 211 7.09 12.71 -5.85
C PRO A 211 8.15 13.38 -4.94
N GLY A 212 7.76 13.81 -3.75
CA GLY A 212 8.65 14.35 -2.73
C GLY A 212 9.32 13.29 -1.85
N PHE A 213 8.69 12.13 -1.68
CA PHE A 213 9.15 11.06 -0.80
C PHE A 213 8.77 9.68 -1.34
N GLU A 214 9.74 8.78 -1.47
CA GLU A 214 9.53 7.42 -2.00
C GLU A 214 9.82 6.42 -0.89
N THR A 215 8.87 5.53 -0.58
CA THR A 215 9.18 4.43 0.35
C THR A 215 10.11 3.43 -0.32
N HIS A 216 10.89 2.69 0.49
CA HIS A 216 11.74 1.64 -0.06
C HIS A 216 10.92 0.51 -0.69
N THR A 217 9.73 0.20 -0.15
CA THR A 217 8.78 -0.73 -0.77
C THR A 217 8.39 -0.27 -2.17
N PHE A 218 7.96 0.99 -2.35
CA PHE A 218 7.63 1.52 -3.67
C PHE A 218 8.80 1.38 -4.65
N LEU A 219 10.00 1.81 -4.26
CA LEU A 219 11.19 1.73 -5.11
C LEU A 219 11.54 0.29 -5.51
N ASN A 220 11.44 -0.65 -4.57
CA ASN A 220 11.68 -2.06 -4.84
C ASN A 220 10.64 -2.60 -5.83
N GLN A 221 9.36 -2.37 -5.57
CA GLN A 221 8.25 -2.88 -6.39
C GLN A 221 8.22 -2.31 -7.81
N MET A 222 8.73 -1.08 -8.00
CA MET A 222 8.94 -0.50 -9.34
C MET A 222 10.09 -1.14 -10.14
N VAL A 223 11.04 -1.81 -9.46
CA VAL A 223 12.20 -2.47 -10.10
C VAL A 223 11.95 -3.96 -10.26
N ASP A 224 11.52 -4.62 -9.19
CA ASP A 224 11.25 -6.04 -9.11
C ASP A 224 9.84 -6.25 -8.54
N ALA A 225 8.98 -6.91 -9.32
CA ALA A 225 7.59 -7.10 -8.93
C ALA A 225 7.40 -8.29 -7.96
N GLY A 226 8.44 -9.09 -7.73
CA GLY A 226 8.37 -10.24 -6.84
C GLY A 226 8.43 -9.81 -5.37
N VAL A 227 7.42 -10.22 -4.59
CA VAL A 227 7.39 -9.96 -3.14
C VAL A 227 7.00 -11.21 -2.36
N ALA A 228 7.41 -11.26 -1.09
CA ALA A 228 6.84 -12.17 -0.11
C ALA A 228 5.97 -11.39 0.87
N VAL A 229 4.77 -11.88 1.13
CA VAL A 229 3.80 -11.29 2.07
C VAL A 229 3.62 -12.28 3.21
N VAL A 230 4.12 -11.94 4.38
CA VAL A 230 4.15 -12.83 5.56
C VAL A 230 3.13 -12.37 6.59
N PHE A 231 2.37 -13.31 7.12
CA PHE A 231 1.47 -13.11 8.24
C PHE A 231 1.97 -13.89 9.45
N LEU A 232 1.99 -13.24 10.62
CA LEU A 232 2.34 -13.86 11.89
C LEU A 232 1.18 -13.64 12.87
N ASP A 233 0.47 -14.71 13.20
CA ASP A 233 -0.71 -14.70 14.08
C ASP A 233 -0.84 -16.05 14.78
N LEU A 234 0.00 -16.30 15.79
CA LEU A 234 0.15 -17.62 16.37
C LEU A 234 -1.20 -18.20 16.86
N PRO A 235 -1.49 -19.48 16.55
CA PRO A 235 -0.58 -20.50 16.01
C PRO A 235 -0.46 -20.51 14.48
N LYS A 236 -1.08 -19.57 13.77
CA LYS A 236 -1.07 -19.50 12.30
C LYS A 236 0.04 -18.58 11.79
N SER A 237 0.70 -19.02 10.72
CA SER A 237 1.66 -18.20 9.99
C SER A 237 1.68 -18.62 8.54
N TYR A 238 1.51 -17.68 7.64
CA TYR A 238 1.45 -17.92 6.21
C TYR A 238 2.39 -16.98 5.47
N GLU A 239 2.92 -17.45 4.36
CA GLU A 239 3.72 -16.65 3.45
C GLU A 239 3.16 -16.81 2.04
N LEU A 240 2.84 -15.68 1.41
CA LEU A 240 2.40 -15.61 0.04
C LEU A 240 3.57 -15.11 -0.81
N ARG A 241 3.91 -15.82 -1.87
CA ARG A 241 4.75 -15.25 -2.94
C ARG A 241 3.82 -14.63 -3.95
N CYS A 242 4.03 -13.35 -4.24
CA CYS A 242 3.14 -12.57 -5.06
C CYS A 242 3.88 -11.79 -6.14
N ILE A 243 3.15 -11.49 -7.21
CA ILE A 243 3.50 -10.44 -8.16
C ILE A 243 2.71 -9.19 -7.76
N VAL A 244 3.42 -8.10 -7.48
CA VAL A 244 2.80 -6.85 -7.04
C VAL A 244 2.48 -5.95 -8.22
N GLN A 245 1.24 -5.49 -8.29
CA GLN A 245 0.77 -4.48 -9.22
C GLN A 245 0.40 -3.20 -8.45
N MET A 246 1.03 -2.07 -8.78
CA MET A 246 0.75 -0.77 -8.20
C MET A 246 0.01 0.13 -9.18
N LEU A 247 -1.08 0.72 -8.72
CA LEU A 247 -2.01 1.51 -9.51
C LEU A 247 -2.11 2.91 -8.92
N HIS A 248 -1.55 3.90 -9.62
CA HIS A 248 -1.67 5.29 -9.21
C HIS A 248 -3.06 5.84 -9.58
N PRO A 249 -3.80 6.50 -8.68
CA PRO A 249 -5.17 6.97 -8.95
C PRO A 249 -5.28 7.93 -10.14
N ASP A 250 -4.24 8.71 -10.39
CA ASP A 250 -4.17 9.67 -11.49
C ASP A 250 -3.44 9.14 -12.74
N ASP A 251 -3.11 7.84 -12.83
CA ASP A 251 -2.49 7.27 -14.03
C ASP A 251 -3.50 7.22 -15.19
N PRO A 252 -3.29 7.99 -16.28
CA PRO A 252 -4.22 8.02 -17.41
C PRO A 252 -4.25 6.72 -18.21
N LYS A 253 -3.33 5.79 -17.95
CA LYS A 253 -3.27 4.48 -18.63
C LYS A 253 -4.07 3.38 -17.94
N LEU A 254 -4.65 3.64 -16.77
CA LEU A 254 -5.48 2.65 -16.09
C LEU A 254 -6.71 2.31 -16.92
N THR A 255 -7.00 1.01 -17.00
CA THR A 255 -8.28 0.50 -17.48
C THR A 255 -9.42 0.90 -16.53
N GLU A 256 -10.67 0.81 -17.00
CA GLU A 256 -11.83 1.08 -16.14
C GLU A 256 -11.89 0.14 -14.93
N TYR A 257 -11.51 -1.13 -15.11
CA TYR A 257 -11.38 -2.08 -14.00
C TYR A 257 -10.35 -1.60 -12.98
N GLU A 258 -9.14 -1.22 -13.40
CA GLU A 258 -8.09 -0.75 -12.49
C GLU A 258 -8.47 0.53 -11.75
N LYS A 259 -9.19 1.45 -12.41
CA LYS A 259 -9.75 2.65 -11.75
C LYS A 259 -10.73 2.26 -10.65
N GLN A 260 -11.63 1.31 -10.91
CA GLN A 260 -12.55 0.80 -9.89
C GLN A 260 -11.81 0.09 -8.75
N VAL A 261 -10.75 -0.65 -9.05
CA VAL A 261 -9.92 -1.29 -8.01
C VAL A 261 -9.29 -0.23 -7.10
N VAL A 262 -8.65 0.80 -7.65
CA VAL A 262 -8.06 1.89 -6.85
C VAL A 262 -9.13 2.62 -6.04
N GLU A 263 -10.28 2.89 -6.63
CA GLU A 263 -11.40 3.52 -5.94
C GLU A 263 -11.89 2.66 -4.78
N TYR A 264 -12.13 1.37 -5.00
CA TYR A 264 -12.61 0.46 -3.97
C TYR A 264 -11.63 0.36 -2.80
N ILE A 265 -10.34 0.17 -3.07
CA ILE A 265 -9.32 0.00 -2.02
C ILE A 265 -9.24 1.26 -1.14
N ASN A 266 -9.22 2.45 -1.75
CA ASN A 266 -9.24 3.70 -1.01
C ASN A 266 -10.56 3.88 -0.23
N LEU A 267 -11.69 3.57 -0.88
CA LEU A 267 -13.01 3.73 -0.28
C LEU A 267 -13.19 2.83 0.95
N VAL A 268 -12.80 1.56 0.90
CA VAL A 268 -12.96 0.64 2.05
C VAL A 268 -12.04 1.01 3.21
N HIS A 269 -10.84 1.52 2.92
CA HIS A 269 -9.94 2.06 3.95
C HIS A 269 -10.56 3.30 4.63
N ASP A 270 -10.95 4.29 3.83
CA ASP A 270 -11.49 5.55 4.33
C ASP A 270 -12.90 5.35 4.95
N TYR A 271 -13.64 4.31 4.55
CA TYR A 271 -14.94 3.97 5.13
C TYR A 271 -14.85 3.76 6.65
N PHE A 272 -13.76 3.14 7.09
CA PHE A 272 -13.45 2.90 8.50
C PHE A 272 -12.71 4.07 9.15
N HIS A 273 -11.71 4.65 8.48
CA HIS A 273 -10.82 5.67 9.05
C HIS A 273 -11.29 7.13 8.90
N GLY A 274 -12.34 7.37 8.10
CA GLY A 274 -12.72 8.70 7.63
C GLY A 274 -11.98 9.10 6.36
N GLN A 275 -12.40 10.22 5.76
CA GLN A 275 -11.90 10.66 4.46
C GLN A 275 -10.40 11.00 4.51
N SER A 276 -9.61 10.35 3.65
CA SER A 276 -8.19 10.67 3.48
C SER A 276 -8.01 12.00 2.71
N PRO A 277 -6.94 12.77 2.97
CA PRO A 277 -6.70 14.06 2.31
C PRO A 277 -6.27 13.93 0.83
N HIS A 278 -6.02 12.71 0.37
CA HIS A 278 -5.70 12.34 -1.01
C HIS A 278 -6.04 10.85 -1.22
N ARG A 279 -6.18 10.44 -2.48
CA ARG A 279 -6.26 9.02 -2.84
C ARG A 279 -4.84 8.45 -2.86
N SER A 280 -4.63 7.36 -2.15
CA SER A 280 -3.35 6.64 -2.13
C SER A 280 -3.24 5.67 -3.30
N ILE A 281 -2.01 5.23 -3.56
CA ILE A 281 -1.71 4.22 -4.58
C ILE A 281 -2.33 2.89 -4.18
N GLY A 282 -3.14 2.30 -5.05
CA GLY A 282 -3.68 0.96 -4.86
C GLY A 282 -2.61 -0.10 -5.15
N VAL A 283 -2.53 -1.11 -4.30
CA VAL A 283 -1.57 -2.22 -4.46
C VAL A 283 -2.34 -3.53 -4.52
N ILE A 284 -2.07 -4.35 -5.53
CA ILE A 284 -2.59 -5.71 -5.68
C ILE A 284 -1.43 -6.68 -5.55
N TYR A 285 -1.56 -7.67 -4.67
CA TYR A 285 -0.66 -8.80 -4.54
C TYR A 285 -1.30 -10.02 -5.21
N HIS A 286 -0.95 -10.27 -6.46
CA HIS A 286 -1.42 -11.46 -7.20
C HIS A 286 -0.67 -12.69 -6.69
N VAL A 287 -1.39 -13.64 -6.09
CA VAL A 287 -0.81 -14.79 -5.41
C VAL A 287 -0.33 -15.80 -6.45
N VAL A 288 0.96 -16.18 -6.39
CA VAL A 288 1.54 -17.19 -7.28
C VAL A 288 2.00 -18.44 -6.55
N GLN A 289 2.33 -18.32 -5.25
CA GLN A 289 2.59 -19.46 -4.39
C GLN A 289 2.16 -19.15 -2.95
N VAL A 290 1.79 -20.19 -2.21
CA VAL A 290 1.41 -20.13 -0.79
C VAL A 290 2.26 -21.12 0.00
N PHE A 291 2.79 -20.66 1.11
CA PHE A 291 3.58 -21.42 2.07
C PHE A 291 2.90 -21.35 3.43
N ASP A 292 2.88 -22.47 4.15
CA ASP A 292 2.40 -22.52 5.53
C ASP A 292 3.61 -22.60 6.47
N ASN A 293 3.88 -21.45 7.11
CA ASN A 293 4.97 -21.27 8.07
C ASN A 293 4.48 -21.47 9.52
N SER A 294 3.26 -21.98 9.73
CA SER A 294 2.68 -22.20 11.06
C SER A 294 3.59 -23.14 11.88
N PRO A 295 3.94 -22.75 13.13
CA PRO A 295 4.78 -23.59 13.98
C PRO A 295 4.19 -25.01 14.13
N GLY A 296 5.05 -26.03 14.02
CA GLY A 296 4.69 -27.43 14.24
C GLY A 296 3.99 -28.17 13.09
N LYS A 297 3.40 -27.49 12.10
CA LYS A 297 2.65 -28.15 11.01
C LYS A 297 3.50 -28.36 9.75
N TRP A 298 3.77 -27.29 9.00
CA TRP A 298 4.34 -27.39 7.64
C TRP A 298 5.77 -26.86 7.50
N ARG A 299 6.33 -26.24 8.55
CA ARG A 299 7.74 -25.79 8.60
C ARG A 299 8.16 -24.93 7.40
N GLY A 300 7.22 -24.16 6.84
CA GLY A 300 7.42 -23.30 5.68
C GLY A 300 7.57 -24.02 4.35
N GLN A 301 6.81 -25.10 4.18
CA GLN A 301 6.66 -25.76 2.90
C GLN A 301 5.62 -25.05 2.03
N ARG A 302 5.88 -25.07 0.72
CA ARG A 302 4.92 -24.64 -0.30
C ARG A 302 3.73 -25.60 -0.30
N ILE A 303 2.54 -25.06 -0.08
CA ILE A 303 1.27 -25.80 -0.10
C ILE A 303 0.48 -25.54 -1.39
N VAL A 304 0.67 -24.40 -2.05
CA VAL A 304 0.03 -24.08 -3.33
C VAL A 304 1.04 -23.42 -4.30
N PRO A 305 1.15 -23.89 -5.55
CA PRO A 305 0.81 -25.24 -5.97
C PRO A 305 1.71 -26.27 -5.22
N PRO A 306 1.27 -27.52 -5.02
CA PRO A 306 2.11 -28.56 -4.39
C PRO A 306 3.46 -28.73 -5.11
N LYS A 307 4.49 -29.21 -4.40
CA LYS A 307 5.75 -29.58 -5.06
C LYS A 307 5.51 -30.80 -5.97
N GLY A 308 5.96 -30.73 -7.22
CA GLY A 308 5.89 -31.85 -8.17
C GLY A 308 4.78 -31.78 -9.23
N GLN A 309 4.12 -30.64 -9.38
CA GLN A 309 3.30 -30.29 -10.56
C GLN A 309 4.02 -29.26 -11.44
#